data_AF-X6PGZ2-F1
#
_entry.id   AF-X6PGZ2-F1
#
_cell.length_a   1.000
_cell.length_b   1.000
_cell.length_c   1.000
_cell.angle_alpha   90.00
_cell.angle_beta   90.00
_cell.angle_gamma   90.00
#
_symmetry.space_group_name_H-M   'P 1'
#
loop_
_entity.id
_entity.type
_entity.pdbx_description
1 polymer ?
#
loop_
_entity_poly.entity_id
_entity_poly.type
_entity_poly.pdbx_seq_one_letter_code
_entity_poly.pdbx_strand_id
1 'polypeptide(L)'
;MYVKKKKKVEIDLNGKEIEMSVEFRVQQRFYANIEIGSAPFIQGQGPAHFELHIYEFEVGGIQMNHFSNVIIRNVEIGPSAVNVPVTAYWSNARFGLLNFRYLRDSHGDQLVHFANRQETKSVEDIVDDLELTMDAVCEKLFSGNIAIADKDNPIRNDDDQIDTYHQLSQKATIENVTIHDLNIKTHEFGAFKSSDKLVNTGPYGDVFNMFAVFDVGRESLNSEYSSHFPWRNLTYRGHVLSDAQIALSMFGDADSEKGKAGTSVSSDLIQWVTQGTSLPTSSKLICNGDVMFHATKGVVGLRIDNVDGVFVDNVSIKYLNNWSEMGHYTCNDESDQSHIIYSSQTTIPTNHYEGAATRAISVINSKHVLFGDIHVHNIVSSYGNAFGLHVFDNLTDFQFFDNFVVDGVAAASSFTHSDVLS
;
A
#
# COMPACT_ATOMS: atom_id res chain seq x y z
N MET A 1 7.72 34.39 21.79
CA MET A 1 6.29 34.36 21.43
C MET A 1 5.61 33.40 22.40
N TYR A 2 4.72 33.91 23.25
CA TYR A 2 4.14 33.16 24.38
C TYR A 2 3.22 32.03 23.89
N VAL A 3 3.49 30.80 24.32
CA VAL A 3 2.54 29.69 24.17
C VAL A 3 1.29 30.05 24.96
N LYS A 4 0.16 30.27 24.27
CA LYS A 4 -1.14 30.43 24.92
C LYS A 4 -1.47 29.11 25.64
N LYS A 5 -1.32 29.09 26.97
CA LYS A 5 -1.91 28.04 27.83
C LYS A 5 -3.40 27.89 27.48
N LYS A 6 -3.90 26.66 27.33
CA LYS A 6 -5.32 26.37 27.13
C LYS A 6 -6.12 27.08 28.23
N LYS A 7 -7.08 27.94 27.86
CA LYS A 7 -7.69 28.91 28.79
C LYS A 7 -8.88 28.40 29.58
N LYS A 8 -9.42 27.21 29.31
CA LYS A 8 -10.46 26.57 30.12
C LYS A 8 -10.60 25.10 29.70
N VAL A 9 -10.71 24.20 30.67
CA VAL A 9 -11.19 22.82 30.50
C VAL A 9 -12.41 22.70 31.40
N GLU A 10 -13.54 22.29 30.84
CA GLU A 10 -14.78 22.05 31.58
C GLU A 10 -15.17 20.60 31.37
N ILE A 11 -15.43 19.90 32.47
CA ILE A 11 -15.89 18.51 32.47
C ILE A 11 -17.22 18.52 33.20
N ASP A 12 -18.30 18.27 32.47
CA ASP A 12 -19.65 18.10 33.00
C ASP A 12 -20.04 16.62 32.88
N LEU A 13 -20.29 15.98 34.02
CA LEU A 13 -20.68 14.57 34.07
C LEU A 13 -22.19 14.36 33.92
N ASN A 14 -22.98 15.43 33.78
CA ASN A 14 -24.43 15.40 33.57
C ASN A 14 -25.17 14.46 34.55
N GLY A 15 -24.82 14.56 35.84
CA GLY A 15 -25.38 13.73 36.91
C GLY A 15 -24.90 12.28 36.94
N LYS A 16 -23.80 11.95 36.27
CA LYS A 16 -23.14 10.64 36.30
C LYS A 16 -21.86 10.67 37.15
N GLU A 17 -21.39 9.47 37.50
CA GLU A 17 -20.18 9.27 38.30
C GLU A 17 -19.12 8.51 37.49
N ILE A 18 -17.85 8.83 37.73
CA ILE A 18 -16.68 8.10 37.20
C ILE A 18 -15.89 7.61 38.40
N GLU A 19 -15.62 6.30 38.46
CA GLU A 19 -14.84 5.69 39.55
C GLU A 19 -13.94 4.54 39.06
N MET A 20 -12.93 4.23 39.88
CA MET A 20 -12.04 3.09 39.66
C MET A 20 -12.75 1.80 40.05
N SER A 21 -12.75 0.80 39.17
CA SER A 21 -13.25 -0.52 39.54
C SER A 21 -12.40 -1.17 40.64
N VAL A 22 -13.03 -2.06 41.41
CA VAL A 22 -12.36 -2.79 42.52
C VAL A 22 -11.29 -3.73 41.97
N GLU A 23 -11.54 -4.32 40.81
CA GLU A 23 -10.62 -5.23 40.11
C GLU A 23 -9.39 -4.48 39.62
N PHE A 24 -9.54 -3.25 39.13
CA PHE A 24 -8.41 -2.45 38.66
C PHE A 24 -7.56 -1.95 39.85
N ARG A 25 -8.20 -1.65 40.98
CA ARG A 25 -7.54 -1.18 42.22
C ARG A 25 -6.49 -2.15 42.74
N VAL A 26 -6.65 -3.46 42.51
CA VAL A 26 -5.71 -4.49 42.99
C VAL A 26 -4.57 -4.77 42.01
N GLN A 27 -4.63 -4.28 40.77
CA GLN A 27 -3.62 -4.56 39.73
C GLN A 27 -2.63 -3.41 39.49
N GLN A 28 -3.07 -2.15 39.65
CA GLN A 28 -2.27 -0.96 39.34
C GLN A 28 -2.31 0.01 40.53
N ARG A 29 -1.14 0.37 41.09
CA ARG A 29 -1.05 1.32 42.22
C ARG A 29 -1.14 2.80 41.81
N PHE A 30 -1.03 3.10 40.51
CA PHE A 30 -1.07 4.46 39.96
C PHE A 30 -2.37 4.64 39.17
N TYR A 31 -3.22 5.57 39.61
CA TYR A 31 -4.53 5.80 39.01
C TYR A 31 -5.00 7.24 39.23
N ALA A 32 -5.58 7.84 38.18
CA ALA A 32 -6.31 9.09 38.25
C ALA A 32 -7.58 8.99 37.37
N ASN A 33 -8.75 9.33 37.92
CA ASN A 33 -9.98 9.47 37.13
C ASN A 33 -9.87 10.61 36.11
N ILE A 34 -9.23 11.70 36.53
CA ILE A 34 -8.98 12.89 35.73
C ILE A 34 -7.62 13.42 36.18
N GLU A 35 -6.67 13.54 35.26
CA GLU A 35 -5.37 14.18 35.49
C GLU A 35 -5.21 15.36 34.55
N ILE A 36 -4.87 16.53 35.10
CA ILE A 36 -4.56 17.73 34.32
C ILE A 36 -3.09 18.09 34.58
N GLY A 37 -2.20 17.35 33.93
CA GLY A 37 -0.76 17.55 33.94
C GLY A 37 -0.21 17.65 32.52
N SER A 38 1.00 18.20 32.35
CA SER A 38 1.73 18.13 31.07
C SER A 38 2.50 16.81 30.89
N ALA A 39 2.62 16.01 31.96
CA ALA A 39 3.14 14.66 31.97
C ALA A 39 2.67 13.96 33.28
N PRO A 40 2.34 12.66 33.26
CA PRO A 40 1.90 11.91 34.43
C PRO A 40 3.05 11.56 35.41
N PHE A 41 4.30 11.72 34.98
CA PHE A 41 5.50 11.45 35.78
C PHE A 41 6.53 12.58 35.63
N ILE A 42 7.38 12.76 36.65
CA ILE A 42 8.57 13.62 36.54
C ILE A 42 9.48 12.98 35.48
N GLN A 43 9.96 13.76 34.50
CA GLN A 43 10.93 13.26 33.52
C GLN A 43 12.13 12.63 34.26
N GLY A 44 12.39 11.34 34.01
CA GLY A 44 13.47 10.59 34.65
C GLY A 44 13.12 9.93 35.99
N GLN A 45 11.87 10.03 36.49
CA GLN A 45 11.41 9.26 37.66
C GLN A 45 10.04 8.62 37.39
N GLY A 46 10.04 7.29 37.27
CA GLY A 46 8.88 6.45 36.94
C GLY A 46 9.37 5.08 36.46
N PRO A 47 8.46 4.11 36.21
CA PRO A 47 8.87 2.82 35.67
C PRO A 47 9.43 3.00 34.24
N ALA A 48 10.76 3.06 34.14
CA ALA A 48 11.62 2.90 32.97
C ALA A 48 11.42 3.82 31.74
N HIS A 49 12.53 4.07 31.03
CA HIS A 49 12.51 4.49 29.64
C HIS A 49 11.76 3.41 28.84
N PHE A 50 10.55 3.70 28.38
CA PHE A 50 9.85 2.82 27.45
C PHE A 50 10.47 3.03 26.07
N GLU A 51 11.23 2.05 25.60
CA GLU A 51 11.57 1.96 24.18
C GLU A 51 10.31 1.48 23.44
N LEU A 52 9.99 2.14 22.33
CA LEU A 52 8.86 1.75 21.50
C LEU A 52 9.35 0.71 20.48
N HIS A 53 8.81 -0.51 20.54
CA HIS A 53 9.10 -1.57 19.58
C HIS A 53 7.87 -1.75 18.67
N ILE A 54 8.08 -1.64 17.36
CA ILE A 54 7.06 -1.83 16.34
C ILE A 54 7.50 -2.99 15.44
N TYR A 55 6.76 -4.10 15.45
CA TYR A 55 7.06 -5.32 14.70
C TYR A 55 5.79 -5.93 14.10
N GLU A 56 5.95 -6.88 13.18
CA GLU A 56 4.85 -7.60 12.51
C GLU A 56 3.86 -6.68 11.75
N PHE A 57 4.38 -5.64 11.10
CA PHE A 57 3.62 -4.78 10.18
C PHE A 57 3.85 -5.17 8.72
N GLU A 58 2.86 -4.89 7.86
CA GLU A 58 2.92 -5.18 6.41
C GLU A 58 3.28 -3.96 5.56
N VAL A 59 2.65 -2.80 5.82
CA VAL A 59 2.77 -1.61 4.95
C VAL A 59 3.80 -0.61 5.45
N GLY A 60 3.79 -0.28 6.74
CA GLY A 60 4.78 0.63 7.33
C GLY A 60 4.71 0.64 8.86
N GLY A 61 5.87 0.72 9.51
CA GLY A 61 5.94 0.78 10.98
C GLY A 61 5.46 2.13 11.53
N ILE A 62 5.91 3.23 10.92
CA ILE A 62 5.43 4.59 11.21
C ILE A 62 5.25 5.33 9.89
N GLN A 63 4.04 5.82 9.64
CA GLN A 63 3.74 6.72 8.53
C GLN A 63 3.06 7.99 9.05
N MET A 64 3.54 9.14 8.61
CA MET A 64 2.99 10.44 9.00
C MET A 64 2.99 11.37 7.79
N ASN A 65 1.84 11.98 7.54
CA ASN A 65 1.65 12.96 6.48
C ASN A 65 1.21 14.30 7.11
N HIS A 66 1.50 15.41 6.43
CA HIS A 66 1.03 16.75 6.81
C HIS A 66 1.32 17.14 8.28
N PHE A 67 2.55 16.90 8.74
CA PHE A 67 2.91 17.17 10.13
C PHE A 67 3.65 18.49 10.33
N SER A 68 3.68 18.95 11.58
CA SER A 68 4.58 20.00 12.04
C SER A 68 5.18 19.61 13.39
N ASN A 69 6.52 19.65 13.47
CA ASN A 69 7.29 19.46 14.70
C ASN A 69 7.10 18.08 15.34
N VAL A 70 7.47 17.05 14.59
CA VAL A 70 7.46 15.66 15.04
C VAL A 70 8.84 15.24 15.52
N ILE A 71 8.86 14.47 16.61
CA ILE A 71 10.07 13.92 17.22
C ILE A 71 9.84 12.41 17.42
N ILE A 72 10.69 11.59 16.80
CA ILE A 72 10.76 10.14 17.00
C ILE A 72 12.07 9.84 17.71
N ARG A 73 12.00 9.21 18.90
CA ARG A 73 13.20 8.85 19.65
C ARG A 73 13.06 7.52 20.38
N ASN A 74 14.17 6.78 20.46
CA ASN A 74 14.26 5.51 21.20
C ASN A 74 13.21 4.50 20.68
N VAL A 75 13.25 4.27 19.36
CA VAL A 75 12.30 3.40 18.66
C VAL A 75 13.06 2.29 17.94
N GLU A 76 12.58 1.06 18.10
CA GLU A 76 12.96 -0.09 17.30
C GLU A 76 11.82 -0.41 16.33
N ILE A 77 12.11 -0.46 15.04
CA ILE A 77 11.16 -0.77 13.97
C ILE A 77 11.66 -2.00 13.23
N GLY A 78 10.97 -3.12 13.40
CA GLY A 78 11.39 -4.40 12.85
C GLY A 78 11.21 -5.55 13.86
N PRO A 79 11.08 -6.79 13.37
CA PRO A 79 10.97 -7.19 11.97
C PRO A 79 9.60 -6.86 11.35
N SER A 80 9.54 -6.74 10.01
CA SER A 80 8.25 -6.70 9.29
C SER A 80 7.60 -8.08 9.29
N ALA A 81 6.30 -8.16 8.98
CA ALA A 81 5.64 -9.45 8.75
C ALA A 81 6.27 -10.16 7.53
N VAL A 82 6.66 -11.44 7.70
CA VAL A 82 7.27 -12.27 6.64
C VAL A 82 6.34 -13.36 6.12
N ASN A 83 5.33 -13.73 6.90
CA ASN A 83 4.35 -14.76 6.54
C ASN A 83 2.97 -14.12 6.39
N VAL A 84 2.74 -13.49 5.25
CA VAL A 84 1.44 -12.93 4.88
C VAL A 84 0.73 -13.94 3.97
N PRO A 85 -0.22 -14.74 4.50
CA PRO A 85 -0.76 -15.92 3.80
C PRO A 85 -1.80 -15.57 2.71
N VAL A 86 -2.15 -14.29 2.60
CA VAL A 86 -3.12 -13.76 1.64
C VAL A 86 -2.53 -12.60 0.85
N THR A 87 -2.99 -12.44 -0.38
CA THR A 87 -2.63 -11.29 -1.22
C THR A 87 -3.60 -10.13 -1.00
N ALA A 88 -3.28 -8.95 -1.54
CA ALA A 88 -4.19 -7.80 -1.53
C ALA A 88 -5.59 -8.08 -2.13
N TYR A 89 -5.74 -9.07 -3.02
CA TYR A 89 -7.06 -9.51 -3.52
C TYR A 89 -8.03 -9.91 -2.41
N TRP A 90 -7.52 -10.47 -1.31
CA TRP A 90 -8.33 -10.82 -0.15
C TRP A 90 -8.97 -9.58 0.49
N SER A 91 -8.17 -8.54 0.70
CA SER A 91 -8.63 -7.27 1.24
C SER A 91 -9.65 -6.62 0.32
N ASN A 92 -9.40 -6.58 -0.99
CA ASN A 92 -10.34 -6.02 -1.97
C ASN A 92 -11.68 -6.76 -1.97
N ALA A 93 -11.64 -8.11 -1.98
CA ALA A 93 -12.84 -8.92 -1.93
C ALA A 93 -13.62 -8.69 -0.62
N ARG A 94 -12.93 -8.58 0.52
CA ARG A 94 -13.53 -8.32 1.82
C ARG A 94 -14.16 -6.94 1.91
N PHE A 95 -13.49 -5.90 1.42
CA PHE A 95 -14.05 -4.54 1.39
C PHE A 95 -15.24 -4.46 0.43
N GLY A 96 -15.13 -5.07 -0.77
CA GLY A 96 -16.19 -5.14 -1.77
C GLY A 96 -17.40 -5.99 -1.40
N LEU A 97 -17.32 -6.81 -0.35
CA LEU A 97 -18.33 -7.82 -0.04
C LEU A 97 -19.73 -7.23 0.18
N LEU A 98 -19.82 -6.04 0.77
CA LEU A 98 -21.11 -5.35 0.93
C LEU A 98 -21.74 -4.98 -0.41
N ASN A 99 -20.93 -4.51 -1.37
CA ASN A 99 -21.37 -4.17 -2.71
C ASN A 99 -21.78 -5.41 -3.50
N PHE A 100 -21.01 -6.50 -3.41
CA PHE A 100 -21.31 -7.75 -4.08
C PHE A 100 -22.58 -8.42 -3.53
N ARG A 101 -22.77 -8.42 -2.21
CA ARG A 101 -24.03 -8.91 -1.59
C ARG A 101 -25.22 -8.07 -2.00
N TYR A 102 -25.10 -6.75 -1.99
CA TYR A 102 -26.16 -5.87 -2.46
C TYR A 102 -26.47 -6.13 -3.94
N LEU A 103 -25.46 -6.32 -4.78
CA LEU A 103 -25.60 -6.67 -6.19
C LEU A 103 -26.35 -8.00 -6.37
N ARG A 104 -26.01 -9.04 -5.61
CA ARG A 104 -26.75 -10.32 -5.61
C ARG A 104 -28.21 -10.12 -5.22
N ASP A 105 -28.46 -9.41 -4.12
CA ASP A 105 -29.82 -9.24 -3.59
C ASP A 105 -30.72 -8.40 -4.54
N SER A 106 -30.14 -7.47 -5.30
CA SER A 106 -30.87 -6.58 -6.20
C SER A 106 -30.95 -7.08 -7.65
N HIS A 107 -29.93 -7.82 -8.11
CA HIS A 107 -29.73 -8.18 -9.51
C HIS A 107 -29.34 -9.65 -9.73
N GLY A 108 -29.58 -10.54 -8.75
CA GLY A 108 -29.15 -11.95 -8.76
C GLY A 108 -29.50 -12.72 -10.03
N ASP A 109 -30.71 -12.54 -10.56
CA ASP A 109 -31.20 -13.21 -11.78
C ASP A 109 -30.54 -12.70 -13.08
N GLN A 110 -29.80 -11.59 -13.04
CA GLN A 110 -29.13 -11.05 -14.22
C GLN A 110 -28.00 -11.99 -14.66
N LEU A 111 -27.80 -12.09 -15.97
CA LEU A 111 -26.87 -13.04 -16.56
C LEU A 111 -25.63 -12.33 -17.12
N VAL A 112 -24.45 -12.88 -16.81
CA VAL A 112 -23.17 -12.48 -17.39
C VAL A 112 -22.63 -13.60 -18.26
N HIS A 113 -22.42 -13.30 -19.53
CA HIS A 113 -21.68 -14.17 -20.45
C HIS A 113 -20.22 -13.72 -20.50
N PHE A 114 -19.29 -14.67 -20.36
CA PHE A 114 -17.85 -14.44 -20.52
C PHE A 114 -17.38 -15.12 -21.81
N ALA A 115 -16.70 -14.38 -22.68
CA ALA A 115 -16.44 -14.83 -24.05
C ALA A 115 -15.62 -16.13 -24.14
N ASN A 116 -14.77 -16.39 -23.15
CA ASN A 116 -13.93 -17.59 -23.09
C ASN A 116 -14.60 -18.77 -22.36
N ARG A 117 -15.83 -18.61 -21.86
CA ARG A 117 -16.54 -19.63 -21.08
C ARG A 117 -17.77 -20.10 -21.84
N GLN A 118 -18.02 -21.40 -21.80
CA GLN A 118 -19.19 -22.01 -22.45
C GLN A 118 -20.49 -21.67 -21.73
N GLU A 119 -20.41 -21.44 -20.42
CA GLU A 119 -21.57 -21.23 -19.56
C GLU A 119 -21.72 -19.74 -19.22
N THR A 120 -22.96 -19.29 -19.29
CA THR A 120 -23.40 -18.00 -18.75
C THR A 120 -23.70 -18.18 -17.27
N LYS A 121 -23.24 -17.26 -16.42
CA LYS A 121 -23.49 -17.30 -14.98
C LYS A 121 -24.51 -16.25 -14.57
N SER A 122 -25.30 -16.54 -13.55
CA SER A 122 -26.08 -15.52 -12.88
C SER A 122 -25.19 -14.63 -12.01
N VAL A 123 -25.65 -13.42 -11.69
CA VAL A 123 -24.98 -12.55 -10.72
C VAL A 123 -24.91 -13.24 -9.36
N GLU A 124 -25.94 -13.99 -8.98
CA GLU A 124 -25.95 -14.81 -7.77
C GLU A 124 -24.80 -15.83 -7.77
N ASP A 125 -24.66 -16.63 -8.83
CA ASP A 125 -23.56 -17.61 -8.94
C ASP A 125 -22.17 -16.95 -8.86
N ILE A 126 -22.00 -15.77 -9.46
CA ILE A 126 -20.72 -15.04 -9.46
C ILE A 126 -20.36 -14.56 -8.04
N VAL A 127 -21.33 -14.02 -7.31
CA VAL A 127 -21.12 -13.55 -5.94
C VAL A 127 -20.91 -14.74 -5.01
N ASP A 128 -21.67 -15.82 -5.17
CA ASP A 128 -21.53 -17.03 -4.36
C ASP A 128 -20.17 -17.71 -4.59
N ASP A 129 -19.66 -17.76 -5.83
CA ASP A 129 -18.31 -18.27 -6.12
C ASP A 129 -17.22 -17.44 -5.40
N LEU A 130 -17.38 -16.12 -5.34
CA LEU A 130 -16.47 -15.23 -4.60
C LEU A 130 -16.54 -15.53 -3.10
N GLU A 131 -17.73 -15.62 -2.52
CA GLU A 131 -17.93 -15.91 -1.10
C GLU A 131 -17.38 -17.29 -0.73
N LEU A 132 -17.69 -18.34 -1.51
CA LEU A 132 -17.18 -19.69 -1.30
C LEU A 132 -15.65 -19.75 -1.36
N THR A 133 -15.04 -19.02 -2.31
CA THR A 133 -13.58 -18.92 -2.38
C THR A 133 -13.03 -18.20 -1.15
N MET A 134 -13.70 -17.15 -0.70
CA MET A 134 -13.29 -16.42 0.48
C MET A 134 -13.39 -17.29 1.75
N ASP A 135 -14.48 -18.02 1.90
CA ASP A 135 -14.70 -18.93 3.01
C ASP A 135 -13.65 -20.05 3.03
N ALA A 136 -13.32 -20.64 1.88
CA ALA A 136 -12.26 -21.65 1.79
C ALA A 136 -10.88 -21.11 2.21
N VAL A 137 -10.55 -19.87 1.84
CA VAL A 137 -9.33 -19.20 2.32
C VAL A 137 -9.42 -18.95 3.83
N CYS A 138 -10.54 -18.44 4.33
CA CYS A 138 -10.80 -18.23 5.75
C CYS A 138 -10.60 -19.53 6.55
N GLU A 139 -11.25 -20.61 6.14
CA GLU A 139 -11.11 -21.93 6.75
C GLU A 139 -9.65 -22.40 6.73
N LYS A 140 -8.91 -22.22 5.63
CA LYS A 140 -7.49 -22.57 5.57
C LYS A 140 -6.63 -21.74 6.55
N LEU A 141 -6.97 -20.47 6.76
CA LEU A 141 -6.27 -19.60 7.70
C LEU A 141 -6.57 -19.97 9.16
N PHE A 142 -7.84 -20.28 9.49
CA PHE A 142 -8.31 -20.49 10.86
C PHE A 142 -8.40 -21.96 11.29
N SER A 143 -8.33 -22.93 10.38
CA SER A 143 -8.20 -24.36 10.72
C SER A 143 -6.88 -24.70 11.42
N GLY A 144 -5.97 -23.73 11.54
CA GLY A 144 -4.77 -23.77 12.37
C GLY A 144 -4.82 -23.00 13.70
N ASN A 145 -5.81 -22.13 13.98
CA ASN A 145 -5.98 -21.42 15.27
C ASN A 145 -7.35 -20.72 15.35
N ILE A 146 -7.97 -20.81 16.54
CA ILE A 146 -9.29 -20.33 16.99
C ILE A 146 -9.87 -19.10 16.26
N ALA A 147 -11.17 -19.20 15.94
CA ALA A 147 -12.00 -18.18 15.32
C ALA A 147 -12.06 -16.85 16.10
N ILE A 148 -11.87 -15.73 15.38
CA ILE A 148 -12.24 -14.40 15.86
C ILE A 148 -13.59 -14.04 15.21
N ALA A 149 -14.61 -13.85 16.03
CA ALA A 149 -15.87 -13.26 15.62
C ALA A 149 -15.67 -11.75 15.38
N ASP A 150 -15.80 -11.32 14.13
CA ASP A 150 -15.75 -9.92 13.74
C ASP A 150 -17.08 -9.26 14.11
N LYS A 151 -17.04 -8.23 14.97
CA LYS A 151 -18.20 -7.38 15.27
C LYS A 151 -18.01 -6.08 14.53
N ASP A 152 -19.01 -5.76 13.71
CA ASP A 152 -19.30 -4.50 13.03
C ASP A 152 -18.42 -3.32 13.46
N ASN A 153 -17.54 -2.91 12.54
CA ASN A 153 -16.87 -1.62 12.62
C ASN A 153 -17.46 -0.71 11.53
N PRO A 154 -18.01 0.47 11.89
CA PRO A 154 -18.48 1.41 10.89
C PRO A 154 -17.27 1.98 10.13
N ILE A 155 -17.22 1.69 8.83
CA ILE A 155 -16.26 2.26 7.89
C ILE A 155 -16.51 3.77 7.82
N ARG A 156 -15.50 4.55 8.19
CA ARG A 156 -15.43 5.98 7.84
C ARG A 156 -14.71 6.08 6.51
N ASN A 157 -15.38 6.69 5.53
CA ASN A 157 -14.73 7.21 4.33
C ASN A 157 -13.83 8.36 4.77
N ASP A 158 -12.51 8.16 4.70
CA ASP A 158 -11.61 9.30 4.58
C ASP A 158 -11.72 9.76 3.12
N ASP A 159 -12.54 10.79 2.92
CA ASP A 159 -12.46 11.63 1.72
C ASP A 159 -11.03 12.18 1.67
N ASP A 160 -10.19 11.60 0.81
CA ASP A 160 -8.96 12.24 0.35
C ASP A 160 -9.38 13.46 -0.49
N GLN A 161 -9.75 14.54 0.19
CA GLN A 161 -9.77 15.85 -0.42
C GLN A 161 -8.35 16.17 -0.85
N ILE A 162 -8.15 16.20 -2.17
CA ILE A 162 -6.95 16.71 -2.82
C ILE A 162 -6.80 18.17 -2.40
N ASP A 163 -6.07 18.39 -1.32
CA ASP A 163 -5.82 19.71 -0.78
C ASP A 163 -4.76 20.37 -1.67
N THR A 164 -5.23 21.26 -2.56
CA THR A 164 -4.44 21.95 -3.59
C THR A 164 -3.48 23.02 -3.04
N TYR A 165 -2.96 22.84 -1.82
CA TYR A 165 -1.92 23.65 -1.22
C TYR A 165 -0.88 22.76 -0.54
N HIS A 166 0.07 22.22 -1.31
CA HIS A 166 1.15 21.38 -0.78
C HIS A 166 2.17 22.23 0.02
N GLN A 167 1.83 22.56 1.26
CA GLN A 167 2.83 22.99 2.24
C GLN A 167 3.70 21.79 2.59
N LEU A 168 5.02 21.96 2.55
CA LEU A 168 5.98 20.96 3.04
C LEU A 168 5.64 20.62 4.50
N SER A 169 5.72 19.35 4.87
CA SER A 169 5.73 18.99 6.30
C SER A 169 6.93 19.68 6.96
N GLN A 170 6.81 20.06 8.22
CA GLN A 170 7.79 20.91 8.87
C GLN A 170 8.42 20.21 10.07
N LYS A 171 9.74 20.25 10.20
CA LYS A 171 10.48 19.88 11.42
C LYS A 171 10.25 18.43 11.83
N ALA A 172 11.06 17.53 11.28
CA ALA A 172 11.17 16.15 11.75
C ALA A 172 12.51 15.95 12.46
N THR A 173 12.47 15.36 13.65
CA THR A 173 13.65 14.96 14.41
C THR A 173 13.58 13.45 14.67
N ILE A 174 14.58 12.71 14.23
CA ILE A 174 14.66 11.25 14.37
C ILE A 174 15.99 10.93 15.06
N GLU A 175 15.95 10.46 16.30
CA GLU A 175 17.18 10.20 17.07
C GLU A 175 17.13 8.89 17.83
N ASN A 176 18.23 8.12 17.83
CA ASN A 176 18.28 6.81 18.50
C ASN A 176 17.17 5.88 17.99
N VAL A 177 17.19 5.60 16.69
CA VAL A 177 16.22 4.72 16.02
C VAL A 177 16.93 3.58 15.31
N THR A 178 16.45 2.36 15.51
CA THR A 178 16.92 1.18 14.78
C THR A 178 15.80 0.68 13.87
N ILE A 179 16.08 0.54 12.58
CA ILE A 179 15.18 -0.05 11.58
C ILE A 179 15.82 -1.35 11.09
N HIS A 180 15.15 -2.48 11.22
CA HIS A 180 15.75 -3.75 10.86
C HIS A 180 14.78 -4.81 10.33
N ASP A 181 15.33 -5.78 9.59
CA ASP A 181 14.63 -6.99 9.15
C ASP A 181 13.33 -6.69 8.39
N LEU A 182 13.38 -5.69 7.49
CA LEU A 182 12.27 -5.40 6.60
C LEU A 182 12.38 -6.28 5.35
N ASN A 183 11.35 -7.06 5.13
CA ASN A 183 11.28 -8.04 4.05
C ASN A 183 10.00 -7.80 3.25
N ILE A 184 10.11 -7.71 1.92
CA ILE A 184 8.95 -7.63 1.04
C ILE A 184 9.09 -8.54 -0.18
N LYS A 185 7.96 -9.00 -0.68
CA LYS A 185 7.80 -9.49 -2.05
C LYS A 185 6.63 -8.72 -2.69
N THR A 186 6.95 -7.63 -3.38
CA THR A 186 5.99 -6.79 -4.10
C THR A 186 5.46 -7.57 -5.31
N HIS A 187 4.15 -7.50 -5.50
CA HIS A 187 3.50 -7.92 -6.73
C HIS A 187 3.13 -6.69 -7.54
N GLU A 188 3.62 -6.61 -8.78
CA GLU A 188 3.20 -5.57 -9.72
C GLU A 188 1.79 -5.85 -10.24
N PHE A 189 0.99 -4.80 -10.36
CA PHE A 189 -0.34 -4.81 -10.96
C PHE A 189 -0.32 -4.00 -12.26
N GLY A 190 -0.90 -4.58 -13.30
CA GLY A 190 -1.09 -3.93 -14.60
C GLY A 190 -2.50 -3.38 -14.67
N ALA A 191 -2.65 -2.08 -14.90
CA ALA A 191 -3.94 -1.45 -15.07
C ALA A 191 -4.26 -1.20 -16.54
N PHE A 192 -5.53 -1.38 -16.88
CA PHE A 192 -6.05 -0.98 -18.17
C PHE A 192 -6.50 0.48 -18.14
N LYS A 193 -5.92 1.31 -19.00
CA LYS A 193 -6.41 2.65 -19.31
C LYS A 193 -7.15 2.63 -20.62
N SER A 194 -8.45 2.85 -20.55
CA SER A 194 -9.34 2.88 -21.71
C SER A 194 -9.13 4.12 -22.58
N SER A 195 -9.75 4.12 -23.75
CA SER A 195 -9.65 5.18 -24.75
C SER A 195 -10.15 6.54 -24.23
N ASP A 196 -11.08 6.52 -23.28
CA ASP A 196 -11.61 7.67 -22.53
C ASP A 196 -10.70 8.16 -21.38
N LYS A 197 -9.53 7.53 -21.23
CA LYS A 197 -8.47 7.83 -20.24
C LYS A 197 -8.78 7.47 -18.80
N LEU A 198 -9.84 6.71 -18.51
CA LEU A 198 -10.12 6.20 -17.17
C LEU A 198 -9.25 4.96 -16.87
N VAL A 199 -8.75 4.88 -15.64
CA VAL A 199 -8.23 3.61 -15.10
C VAL A 199 -9.40 2.77 -14.68
N ASN A 200 -9.33 1.47 -14.98
CA ASN A 200 -10.41 0.56 -14.65
C ASN A 200 -10.23 0.07 -13.21
N THR A 201 -11.15 0.46 -12.33
CA THR A 201 -11.08 0.25 -10.88
C THR A 201 -12.34 -0.40 -10.33
N GLY A 202 -12.17 -1.16 -9.25
CA GLY A 202 -13.23 -1.68 -8.40
C GLY A 202 -13.76 -0.64 -7.40
N PRO A 203 -14.65 -1.07 -6.48
CA PRO A 203 -15.42 -0.19 -5.61
C PRO A 203 -14.59 0.52 -4.53
N TYR A 204 -13.34 0.12 -4.32
CA TYR A 204 -12.48 0.75 -3.32
C TYR A 204 -11.20 1.29 -3.94
N GLY A 205 -11.21 1.57 -5.25
CA GLY A 205 -10.08 2.13 -5.99
C GLY A 205 -9.03 1.09 -6.39
N ASP A 206 -9.25 -0.18 -6.09
CA ASP A 206 -8.37 -1.25 -6.53
C ASP A 206 -8.43 -1.45 -8.04
N VAL A 207 -7.31 -1.72 -8.68
CA VAL A 207 -7.28 -1.87 -10.15
C VAL A 207 -7.79 -3.22 -10.58
N PHE A 208 -8.50 -3.21 -11.71
CA PHE A 208 -8.75 -4.42 -12.47
C PHE A 208 -7.42 -4.94 -13.04
N ASN A 209 -6.82 -5.92 -12.37
CA ASN A 209 -5.45 -6.36 -12.66
C ASN A 209 -5.36 -7.16 -13.96
N MET A 210 -4.90 -6.51 -15.02
CA MET A 210 -4.72 -7.11 -16.34
C MET A 210 -3.76 -8.30 -16.33
N PHE A 211 -2.70 -8.29 -15.51
CA PHE A 211 -1.73 -9.39 -15.44
C PHE A 211 -2.33 -10.68 -14.86
N ALA A 212 -3.39 -10.57 -14.06
CA ALA A 212 -4.06 -11.72 -13.46
C ALA A 212 -5.21 -12.26 -14.32
N VAL A 213 -5.77 -11.41 -15.20
CA VAL A 213 -6.96 -11.76 -15.99
C VAL A 213 -6.67 -12.13 -17.44
N PHE A 214 -5.42 -12.04 -17.89
CA PHE A 214 -5.01 -12.57 -19.18
C PHE A 214 -5.08 -14.11 -19.23
N ASP A 215 -5.43 -14.66 -20.40
CA ASP A 215 -5.40 -16.10 -20.72
C ASP A 215 -3.99 -16.71 -20.70
N VAL A 216 -2.97 -15.86 -20.82
CA VAL A 216 -1.57 -16.18 -20.51
C VAL A 216 -1.22 -15.59 -19.15
N GLY A 217 -0.86 -16.45 -18.20
CA GLY A 217 -0.39 -15.99 -16.89
C GLY A 217 0.95 -15.27 -16.99
N ARG A 218 1.31 -14.49 -15.96
CA ARG A 218 2.60 -13.78 -15.85
C ARG A 218 3.81 -14.66 -16.20
N GLU A 219 3.83 -15.92 -15.75
CA GLU A 219 4.93 -16.86 -15.98
C GLU A 219 5.08 -17.35 -17.43
N SER A 220 4.03 -17.21 -18.25
CA SER A 220 4.05 -17.63 -19.66
C SER A 220 4.58 -16.53 -20.58
N LEU A 221 4.87 -15.35 -20.04
CA LEU A 221 5.32 -14.17 -20.77
C LEU A 221 6.83 -13.99 -20.61
N ASN A 222 7.59 -15.03 -20.94
CA ASN A 222 9.04 -14.93 -21.04
C ASN A 222 9.41 -14.04 -22.25
N SER A 223 10.07 -12.92 -22.03
CA SER A 223 11.41 -12.66 -22.54
C SER A 223 11.75 -12.91 -24.03
N GLU A 224 11.63 -14.14 -24.56
CA GLU A 224 11.76 -14.48 -25.99
C GLU A 224 10.75 -13.71 -26.87
N TYR A 225 9.76 -13.07 -26.24
CA TYR A 225 8.74 -12.22 -26.85
C TYR A 225 8.97 -10.72 -26.66
N SER A 226 10.17 -10.27 -26.28
CA SER A 226 10.51 -8.85 -26.02
C SER A 226 10.67 -8.00 -27.29
N SER A 227 9.54 -7.78 -27.95
CA SER A 227 9.10 -6.47 -28.45
C SER A 227 7.73 -6.68 -29.07
N HIS A 228 6.69 -6.05 -28.50
CA HIS A 228 5.30 -6.12 -28.97
C HIS A 228 4.56 -7.42 -28.66
N PHE A 229 4.59 -7.89 -27.40
CA PHE A 229 3.62 -8.91 -26.98
C PHE A 229 2.19 -8.38 -27.26
N PRO A 230 1.37 -9.06 -28.09
CA PRO A 230 0.11 -8.53 -28.58
C PRO A 230 -1.01 -8.69 -27.54
N TRP A 231 -0.82 -8.09 -26.35
CA TRP A 231 -1.75 -8.21 -25.21
C TRP A 231 -3.19 -7.79 -25.55
N ARG A 232 -3.38 -6.94 -26.58
CA ARG A 232 -4.70 -6.52 -27.09
C ARG A 232 -5.51 -7.64 -27.73
N ASN A 233 -4.86 -8.74 -28.12
CA ASN A 233 -5.49 -9.90 -28.74
C ASN A 233 -5.69 -11.07 -27.77
N LEU A 234 -5.23 -10.94 -26.52
CA LEU A 234 -5.48 -11.95 -25.50
C LEU A 234 -6.94 -12.00 -25.14
N THR A 235 -7.38 -13.14 -24.63
CA THR A 235 -8.73 -13.30 -24.11
C THR A 235 -8.76 -13.16 -22.59
N TYR A 236 -9.93 -12.82 -22.07
CA TYR A 236 -10.16 -12.78 -20.63
C TYR A 236 -10.10 -14.20 -20.06
N ARG A 237 -9.29 -14.46 -19.04
CA ARG A 237 -9.31 -15.67 -18.19
C ARG A 237 -10.22 -15.46 -16.98
N GLY A 238 -9.97 -14.34 -16.30
CA GLY A 238 -10.64 -13.96 -15.07
C GLY A 238 -10.34 -14.85 -13.86
N HIS A 239 -10.86 -14.39 -12.73
CA HIS A 239 -10.97 -15.10 -11.47
C HIS A 239 -12.23 -14.60 -10.74
N VAL A 240 -12.61 -15.24 -9.63
CA VAL A 240 -13.86 -14.93 -8.91
C VAL A 240 -14.03 -13.44 -8.57
N LEU A 241 -12.97 -12.76 -8.11
CA LEU A 241 -13.02 -11.33 -7.83
C LEU A 241 -13.19 -10.46 -9.10
N SER A 242 -12.49 -10.76 -10.19
CA SER A 242 -12.60 -9.96 -11.42
C SER A 242 -13.96 -10.18 -12.09
N ASP A 243 -14.51 -11.39 -12.00
CA ASP A 243 -15.88 -11.69 -12.45
C ASP A 243 -16.92 -10.86 -11.68
N ALA A 244 -16.77 -10.78 -10.35
CA ALA A 244 -17.62 -9.96 -9.49
C ALA A 244 -17.48 -8.45 -9.81
N GLN A 245 -16.27 -7.96 -10.07
CA GLN A 245 -16.04 -6.57 -10.50
C GLN A 245 -16.72 -6.26 -11.84
N ILE A 246 -16.71 -7.19 -12.80
CA ILE A 246 -17.41 -7.04 -14.08
C ILE A 246 -18.92 -7.01 -13.87
N ALA A 247 -19.47 -7.95 -13.10
CA ALA A 247 -20.89 -7.98 -12.77
C ALA A 247 -21.34 -6.69 -12.07
N LEU A 248 -20.55 -6.20 -11.11
CA LEU A 248 -20.81 -4.94 -10.40
C LEU A 248 -20.79 -3.74 -11.35
N SER A 249 -19.87 -3.70 -12.31
CA SER A 249 -19.87 -2.62 -13.30
C SER A 249 -21.06 -2.71 -14.27
N MET A 250 -21.48 -3.91 -14.66
CA MET A 250 -22.59 -4.09 -15.59
C MET A 250 -23.94 -3.72 -14.96
N PHE A 251 -24.19 -4.15 -13.73
CA PHE A 251 -25.53 -4.09 -13.12
C PHE A 251 -25.61 -3.26 -11.83
N GLY A 252 -24.48 -2.89 -11.22
CA GLY A 252 -24.50 -2.11 -9.99
C GLY A 252 -25.20 -0.76 -10.17
N ASP A 253 -25.97 -0.36 -9.18
CA ASP A 253 -26.69 0.92 -9.18
C ASP A 253 -25.68 2.07 -9.12
N ALA A 254 -25.75 2.99 -10.10
CA ALA A 254 -24.76 4.06 -10.25
C ALA A 254 -24.78 5.10 -9.12
N ASP A 255 -25.95 5.37 -8.56
CA ASP A 255 -26.16 6.41 -7.53
C ASP A 255 -26.20 5.84 -6.09
N SER A 256 -25.77 4.59 -5.90
CA SER A 256 -25.79 3.93 -4.60
C SER A 256 -24.37 3.67 -4.09
N GLU A 257 -24.08 4.12 -2.87
CA GLU A 257 -22.86 3.77 -2.13
C GLU A 257 -22.76 2.26 -1.85
N LYS A 258 -23.88 1.53 -1.91
CA LYS A 258 -23.92 0.05 -1.85
C LYS A 258 -23.91 -0.59 -3.24
N GLY A 259 -24.15 0.19 -4.29
CA GLY A 259 -24.08 -0.20 -5.69
C GLY A 259 -22.65 -0.11 -6.21
N LYS A 260 -22.41 0.70 -7.24
CA LYS A 260 -21.09 0.77 -7.89
C LYS A 260 -19.97 1.31 -7.00
N ALA A 261 -20.27 2.21 -6.05
CA ALA A 261 -19.31 2.78 -5.09
C ALA A 261 -17.94 3.09 -5.70
N GLY A 262 -17.82 4.00 -6.67
CA GLY A 262 -16.51 4.34 -7.26
C GLY A 262 -15.92 3.29 -8.24
N THR A 263 -16.60 2.15 -8.45
CA THR A 263 -16.28 1.21 -9.54
C THR A 263 -16.36 1.93 -10.89
N SER A 264 -15.29 1.85 -11.66
CA SER A 264 -15.17 2.46 -12.97
C SER A 264 -14.59 1.44 -13.93
N VAL A 265 -15.42 0.79 -14.73
CA VAL A 265 -14.97 -0.15 -15.78
C VAL A 265 -15.55 0.32 -17.10
N SER A 266 -14.68 0.60 -18.05
CA SER A 266 -15.00 1.08 -19.39
C SER A 266 -15.80 0.07 -20.20
N SER A 267 -16.61 0.56 -21.13
CA SER A 267 -17.32 -0.28 -22.09
C SER A 267 -16.37 -1.12 -22.95
N ASP A 268 -15.19 -0.60 -23.26
CA ASP A 268 -14.16 -1.29 -24.04
C ASP A 268 -13.74 -2.58 -23.32
N LEU A 269 -13.50 -2.48 -22.01
CA LEU A 269 -13.11 -3.62 -21.19
C LEU A 269 -14.27 -4.59 -20.99
N ILE A 270 -15.50 -4.11 -20.77
CA ILE A 270 -16.69 -4.96 -20.65
C ILE A 270 -16.93 -5.74 -21.95
N GLN A 271 -16.80 -5.11 -23.13
CA GLN A 271 -16.96 -5.81 -24.41
C GLN A 271 -15.86 -6.85 -24.64
N TRP A 272 -14.60 -6.53 -24.31
CA TRP A 272 -13.52 -7.51 -24.38
C TRP A 272 -13.80 -8.74 -23.51
N VAL A 273 -14.24 -8.55 -22.26
CA VAL A 273 -14.58 -9.65 -21.34
C VAL A 273 -15.78 -10.46 -21.83
N THR A 274 -16.86 -9.79 -22.24
CA THR A 274 -18.15 -10.46 -22.49
C THR A 274 -18.34 -10.93 -23.92
N GLN A 275 -17.64 -10.33 -24.89
CA GLN A 275 -17.78 -10.61 -26.32
C GLN A 275 -16.48 -11.13 -26.96
N GLY A 276 -15.33 -11.00 -26.30
CA GLY A 276 -14.04 -11.44 -26.83
C GLY A 276 -13.53 -10.57 -27.97
N THR A 277 -14.00 -9.31 -28.04
CA THR A 277 -13.53 -8.32 -29.01
C THR A 277 -12.12 -7.88 -28.68
N SER A 278 -11.29 -7.52 -29.67
CA SER A 278 -9.95 -6.97 -29.38
C SER A 278 -10.03 -5.65 -28.63
N LEU A 279 -9.09 -5.41 -27.71
CA LEU A 279 -8.98 -4.13 -27.02
C LEU A 279 -8.55 -3.00 -27.98
N PRO A 280 -9.09 -1.77 -27.86
CA PRO A 280 -8.79 -0.69 -28.80
C PRO A 280 -7.32 -0.33 -28.87
N THR A 281 -6.85 0.10 -30.04
CA THR A 281 -5.47 0.56 -30.23
C THR A 281 -5.13 1.81 -29.42
N SER A 282 -6.14 2.64 -29.11
CA SER A 282 -6.03 3.82 -28.25
C SER A 282 -5.89 3.52 -26.76
N SER A 283 -6.20 2.29 -26.33
CA SER A 283 -6.05 1.88 -24.94
C SER A 283 -4.58 1.64 -24.58
N LYS A 284 -4.25 1.77 -23.30
CA LYS A 284 -2.91 1.54 -22.77
C LYS A 284 -2.93 0.55 -21.61
N LEU A 285 -1.92 -0.30 -21.57
CA LEU A 285 -1.56 -1.05 -20.38
C LEU A 285 -0.55 -0.21 -19.61
N ILE A 286 -0.90 0.20 -18.39
CA ILE A 286 -0.04 0.98 -17.51
C ILE A 286 0.36 0.08 -16.34
N CYS A 287 1.60 0.17 -15.90
CA CYS A 287 2.19 -0.81 -14.99
C CYS A 287 2.76 -0.11 -13.75
N ASN A 288 3.80 -0.67 -13.14
CA ASN A 288 4.47 -0.11 -11.96
C ASN A 288 3.55 0.21 -10.78
N GLY A 289 2.35 -0.37 -10.76
CA GLY A 289 1.33 -0.13 -9.76
C GLY A 289 1.32 -1.22 -8.70
N ASP A 290 0.94 -0.85 -7.48
CA ASP A 290 0.38 -1.80 -6.53
C ASP A 290 -1.11 -2.04 -6.82
N VAL A 291 -1.77 -2.79 -5.93
CA VAL A 291 -3.19 -3.13 -6.05
C VAL A 291 -4.14 -1.92 -6.15
N MET A 292 -3.73 -0.77 -5.62
CA MET A 292 -4.49 0.48 -5.64
C MET A 292 -3.96 1.45 -6.71
N PHE A 293 -3.04 0.98 -7.56
CA PHE A 293 -2.33 1.77 -8.55
C PHE A 293 -1.52 2.95 -7.99
N HIS A 294 -0.94 2.79 -6.81
CA HIS A 294 0.16 3.66 -6.42
C HIS A 294 1.45 3.14 -7.02
N ALA A 295 2.35 4.05 -7.37
CA ALA A 295 3.67 3.69 -7.85
C ALA A 295 4.37 2.85 -6.77
N THR A 296 4.78 1.64 -7.13
CA THR A 296 5.53 0.76 -6.22
C THR A 296 6.89 1.38 -5.89
N LYS A 297 7.38 1.17 -4.67
CA LYS A 297 8.64 1.79 -4.18
C LYS A 297 9.64 0.78 -3.63
N GLY A 298 9.21 -0.48 -3.57
CA GLY A 298 9.93 -1.58 -2.92
C GLY A 298 10.08 -1.35 -1.42
N VAL A 299 11.14 -1.92 -0.83
CA VAL A 299 11.44 -1.74 0.59
C VAL A 299 12.13 -0.41 0.79
N VAL A 300 11.62 0.38 1.73
CA VAL A 300 12.29 1.60 2.20
C VAL A 300 12.42 1.57 3.72
N GLY A 301 13.63 1.74 4.24
CA GLY A 301 13.87 1.86 5.67
C GLY A 301 13.36 3.20 6.22
N LEU A 302 13.97 4.30 5.78
CA LEU A 302 13.57 5.67 6.11
C LEU A 302 13.27 6.46 4.84
N ARG A 303 12.01 6.87 4.68
CA ARG A 303 11.58 7.76 3.59
C ARG A 303 11.29 9.16 4.10
N ILE A 304 12.00 10.13 3.56
CA ILE A 304 11.79 11.56 3.78
C ILE A 304 11.27 12.14 2.46
N ASP A 305 10.01 12.55 2.44
CA ASP A 305 9.36 13.06 1.23
C ASP A 305 8.59 14.34 1.55
N ASN A 306 8.91 15.41 0.82
CA ASN A 306 8.21 16.70 0.93
C ASN A 306 8.29 17.31 2.34
N VAL A 307 9.50 17.35 2.94
CA VAL A 307 9.74 17.85 4.32
C VAL A 307 10.77 19.00 4.33
N ASP A 308 10.49 20.03 5.14
CA ASP A 308 11.41 21.14 5.44
C ASP A 308 11.89 21.05 6.90
N GLY A 309 13.20 21.02 7.10
CA GLY A 309 13.83 20.92 8.41
C GLY A 309 13.82 19.49 8.92
N VAL A 310 14.75 18.67 8.46
CA VAL A 310 14.90 17.27 8.90
C VAL A 310 16.22 17.11 9.62
N PHE A 311 16.17 16.56 10.83
CA PHE A 311 17.34 16.18 11.62
C PHE A 311 17.29 14.69 11.92
N VAL A 312 18.31 13.95 11.52
CA VAL A 312 18.43 12.51 11.81
C VAL A 312 19.81 12.24 12.40
N ASP A 313 19.86 11.62 13.56
CA ASP A 313 21.12 11.34 14.27
C ASP A 313 21.04 10.03 15.06
N ASN A 314 22.16 9.31 15.17
CA ASN A 314 22.23 8.00 15.81
C ASN A 314 21.12 7.05 15.30
N VAL A 315 21.13 6.75 14.00
CA VAL A 315 20.16 5.85 13.35
C VAL A 315 20.87 4.68 12.68
N SER A 316 20.38 3.47 12.95
CA SER A 316 20.85 2.25 12.28
C SER A 316 19.77 1.65 11.40
N ILE A 317 20.09 1.32 10.15
CA ILE A 317 19.18 0.65 9.21
C ILE A 317 19.86 -0.61 8.70
N LYS A 318 19.29 -1.79 8.97
CA LYS A 318 19.95 -3.07 8.65
C LYS A 318 19.03 -4.17 8.14
N TYR A 319 19.57 -5.08 7.34
CA TYR A 319 18.86 -6.30 6.90
C TYR A 319 17.56 -5.98 6.15
N LEU A 320 17.65 -5.12 5.12
CA LEU A 320 16.52 -4.87 4.22
C LEU A 320 16.62 -5.81 3.03
N ASN A 321 15.61 -6.65 2.83
CA ASN A 321 15.59 -7.62 1.74
C ASN A 321 14.35 -7.47 0.87
N ASN A 322 14.56 -7.27 -0.43
CA ASN A 322 13.50 -7.26 -1.42
C ASN A 322 13.58 -8.51 -2.31
N TRP A 323 12.55 -9.35 -2.22
CA TRP A 323 12.39 -10.61 -2.96
C TRP A 323 11.45 -10.48 -4.16
N SER A 324 11.08 -9.25 -4.53
CA SER A 324 10.22 -9.01 -5.69
C SER A 324 10.93 -9.38 -6.98
N GLU A 325 10.15 -9.90 -7.93
CA GLU A 325 10.59 -10.24 -9.27
C GLU A 325 10.76 -8.99 -10.15
N MET A 326 11.33 -9.15 -11.34
CA MET A 326 11.35 -8.08 -12.35
C MET A 326 9.95 -7.61 -12.71
N GLY A 327 9.87 -6.35 -13.13
CA GLY A 327 8.65 -5.77 -13.70
C GLY A 327 8.22 -6.54 -14.94
N HIS A 328 6.92 -6.47 -15.24
CA HIS A 328 6.32 -7.23 -16.31
C HIS A 328 6.81 -6.77 -17.69
N TYR A 329 7.32 -7.69 -18.51
CA TYR A 329 7.97 -7.38 -19.80
C TYR A 329 7.07 -6.63 -20.80
N THR A 330 5.74 -6.74 -20.68
CA THR A 330 4.79 -6.02 -21.54
C THR A 330 4.79 -4.50 -21.31
N CYS A 331 5.52 -4.01 -20.31
CA CYS A 331 5.50 -2.64 -19.81
C CYS A 331 6.80 -1.87 -20.04
N ASN A 332 7.72 -2.44 -20.82
CA ASN A 332 9.10 -1.97 -20.96
C ASN A 332 9.33 -1.01 -22.15
N ASP A 333 8.29 -0.27 -22.57
CA ASP A 333 8.46 0.77 -23.60
C ASP A 333 8.89 2.08 -22.94
N GLU A 334 10.16 2.47 -23.12
CA GLU A 334 10.73 3.73 -22.58
C GLU A 334 9.95 4.99 -23.01
N SER A 335 9.14 4.90 -24.08
CA SER A 335 8.33 6.02 -24.57
C SER A 335 6.97 6.16 -23.89
N ASP A 336 6.51 5.13 -23.17
CA ASP A 336 5.24 5.14 -22.44
C ASP A 336 5.47 5.34 -20.94
N GLN A 337 4.68 6.23 -20.33
CA GLN A 337 4.67 6.37 -18.88
C GLN A 337 4.26 5.04 -18.26
N SER A 338 5.15 4.41 -17.51
CA SER A 338 4.89 3.16 -16.81
C SER A 338 3.94 3.34 -15.65
N HIS A 339 3.63 4.57 -15.21
CA HIS A 339 2.65 4.89 -14.18
C HIS A 339 1.90 6.21 -14.45
N ILE A 340 0.70 6.39 -13.88
CA ILE A 340 -0.01 7.69 -13.93
C ILE A 340 0.65 8.68 -12.95
N ILE A 341 1.03 9.84 -13.47
CA ILE A 341 1.54 10.96 -12.68
C ILE A 341 0.34 11.75 -12.13
N TYR A 342 0.00 11.55 -10.86
CA TYR A 342 -1.06 12.32 -10.19
C TYR A 342 -0.61 13.72 -9.73
N SER A 343 0.71 14.00 -9.70
CA SER A 343 1.24 15.33 -9.39
C SER A 343 2.43 15.68 -10.31
N SER A 344 2.44 16.91 -10.82
CA SER A 344 3.45 17.43 -11.77
C SER A 344 4.88 17.53 -11.22
N GLN A 345 5.15 16.94 -10.05
CA GLN A 345 6.41 17.06 -9.31
C GLN A 345 6.97 15.71 -8.83
N THR A 346 6.43 14.56 -9.27
CA THR A 346 7.05 13.27 -8.94
C THR A 346 8.44 13.18 -9.59
N THR A 347 9.48 13.25 -8.77
CA THR A 347 10.89 13.13 -9.18
C THR A 347 11.39 11.69 -9.27
N ILE A 348 10.52 10.71 -8.96
CA ILE A 348 10.80 9.29 -9.18
C ILE A 348 10.53 9.00 -10.66
N PRO A 349 11.50 8.46 -11.42
CA PRO A 349 11.29 8.07 -12.81
C PRO A 349 10.09 7.13 -12.94
N THR A 350 9.03 7.56 -13.62
CA THR A 350 7.79 6.80 -13.85
C THR A 350 7.84 5.99 -15.13
N ASN A 351 9.04 5.65 -15.59
CA ASN A 351 9.30 4.88 -16.79
C ASN A 351 9.82 3.46 -16.48
N HIS A 352 10.04 3.12 -15.20
CA HIS A 352 10.55 1.79 -14.80
C HIS A 352 9.86 1.25 -13.55
N TYR A 353 9.81 -0.08 -13.43
CA TYR A 353 9.26 -0.77 -12.26
C TYR A 353 10.16 -0.59 -11.05
N GLU A 354 9.62 -0.05 -9.95
CA GLU A 354 10.37 0.29 -8.73
C GLU A 354 10.07 -0.65 -7.55
N GLY A 355 9.14 -1.60 -7.72
CA GLY A 355 8.73 -2.52 -6.67
C GLY A 355 9.81 -3.51 -6.23
N ALA A 356 10.81 -3.75 -7.08
CA ALA A 356 11.98 -4.58 -6.76
C ALA A 356 13.13 -3.80 -6.09
N ALA A 357 13.06 -2.48 -6.00
CA ALA A 357 14.15 -1.69 -5.42
C ALA A 357 14.19 -1.79 -3.89
N THR A 358 15.39 -1.61 -3.32
CA THR A 358 15.61 -1.59 -1.86
C THR A 358 16.37 -0.32 -1.51
N ARG A 359 15.85 0.47 -0.57
CA ARG A 359 16.42 1.76 -0.17
C ARG A 359 16.52 1.80 1.35
N ALA A 360 17.72 1.90 1.91
CA ALA A 360 17.83 2.14 3.35
C ALA A 360 17.30 3.54 3.69
N ILE A 361 17.76 4.57 3.00
CA ILE A 361 17.25 5.93 3.14
C ILE A 361 16.89 6.49 1.76
N SER A 362 15.71 7.10 1.65
CA SER A 362 15.31 7.86 0.46
C SER A 362 14.89 9.28 0.82
N VAL A 363 15.43 10.29 0.13
CA VAL A 363 15.11 11.70 0.37
C VAL A 363 14.62 12.35 -0.92
N ILE A 364 13.41 12.92 -0.87
CA ILE A 364 12.64 13.41 -2.02
C ILE A 364 12.10 14.81 -1.71
N ASN A 365 12.28 15.76 -2.63
CA ASN A 365 11.66 17.09 -2.59
C ASN A 365 11.68 17.80 -1.21
N SER A 366 12.84 17.81 -0.55
CA SER A 366 12.99 18.22 0.84
C SER A 366 14.05 19.31 1.03
N LYS A 367 13.95 20.06 2.13
CA LYS A 367 14.83 21.21 2.42
C LYS A 367 15.41 21.12 3.83
N HIS A 368 16.62 21.64 4.01
CA HIS A 368 17.30 21.70 5.30
C HIS A 368 17.35 20.32 5.98
N VAL A 369 18.00 19.37 5.30
CA VAL A 369 18.14 17.98 5.75
C VAL A 369 19.54 17.78 6.31
N LEU A 370 19.64 17.37 7.56
CA LEU A 370 20.87 17.24 8.30
C LEU A 370 20.99 15.83 8.89
N PHE A 371 22.03 15.10 8.48
CA PHE A 371 22.32 13.74 8.95
C PHE A 371 23.57 13.70 9.83
N GLY A 372 23.43 13.08 11.00
CA GLY A 372 24.49 12.84 11.98
C GLY A 372 25.06 11.45 11.83
N ASP A 373 25.12 10.69 12.94
CA ASP A 373 25.67 9.34 12.98
C ASP A 373 24.66 8.31 12.42
N ILE A 374 24.92 7.82 11.21
CA ILE A 374 24.05 6.90 10.49
C ILE A 374 24.82 5.65 10.05
N HIS A 375 24.27 4.48 10.36
CA HIS A 375 24.86 3.18 10.02
C HIS A 375 23.88 2.34 9.19
N VAL A 376 24.23 2.10 7.94
CA VAL A 376 23.45 1.31 7.00
C VAL A 376 24.18 0.00 6.68
N HIS A 377 23.53 -1.13 6.92
CA HIS A 377 24.15 -2.45 6.76
C HIS A 377 23.23 -3.46 6.05
N ASN A 378 23.76 -4.23 5.10
CA ASN A 378 23.07 -5.36 4.46
C ASN A 378 21.72 -4.98 3.80
N ILE A 379 21.82 -4.30 2.65
CA ILE A 379 20.70 -3.83 1.83
C ILE A 379 20.68 -4.63 0.54
N VAL A 380 19.70 -5.51 0.38
CA VAL A 380 19.68 -6.52 -0.67
C VAL A 380 18.42 -6.42 -1.52
N SER A 381 18.60 -6.33 -2.84
CA SER A 381 17.54 -6.55 -3.82
C SER A 381 17.85 -7.78 -4.67
N SER A 382 16.83 -8.61 -4.91
CA SER A 382 16.94 -9.81 -5.74
C SER A 382 17.07 -9.48 -7.22
N TYR A 383 16.19 -8.62 -7.74
CA TYR A 383 16.10 -8.30 -9.18
C TYR A 383 16.16 -6.80 -9.50
N GLY A 384 16.14 -5.94 -8.47
CA GLY A 384 16.16 -4.49 -8.61
C GLY A 384 17.43 -3.84 -8.07
N ASN A 385 17.37 -2.51 -8.00
CA ASN A 385 18.44 -1.70 -7.44
C ASN A 385 18.47 -1.76 -5.90
N ALA A 386 19.65 -1.58 -5.32
CA ALA A 386 19.84 -1.47 -3.87
C ALA A 386 20.63 -0.20 -3.54
N PHE A 387 20.15 0.58 -2.58
CA PHE A 387 20.71 1.88 -2.21
C PHE A 387 20.86 2.00 -0.69
N GLY A 388 22.06 2.39 -0.22
CA GLY A 388 22.23 2.84 1.15
C GLY A 388 21.61 4.23 1.39
N LEU A 389 21.77 5.13 0.43
CA LEU A 389 21.13 6.43 0.40
C LEU A 389 20.73 6.75 -1.04
N HIS A 390 19.45 7.04 -1.28
CA HIS A 390 18.93 7.46 -2.57
C HIS A 390 18.35 8.88 -2.44
N VAL A 391 19.03 9.83 -3.09
CA VAL A 391 18.62 11.23 -3.14
C VAL A 391 18.00 11.52 -4.50
N PHE A 392 16.78 12.05 -4.51
CA PHE A 392 16.06 12.48 -5.72
C PHE A 392 16.16 14.00 -5.92
N ASP A 393 15.63 14.48 -7.05
CA ASP A 393 15.66 15.90 -7.41
C ASP A 393 14.90 16.80 -6.41
N ASN A 394 15.17 18.11 -6.51
CA ASN A 394 14.57 19.18 -5.69
C ASN A 394 14.96 19.17 -4.20
N LEU A 395 16.23 18.87 -3.90
CA LEU A 395 16.80 19.11 -2.58
C LEU A 395 17.43 20.50 -2.46
N THR A 396 17.31 21.09 -1.28
CA THR A 396 18.05 22.31 -0.90
C THR A 396 18.62 22.14 0.50
N ASP A 397 19.90 22.45 0.68
CA ASP A 397 20.59 22.37 1.97
C ASP A 397 20.56 20.96 2.59
N PHE A 398 21.28 20.03 1.95
CA PHE A 398 21.46 18.65 2.38
C PHE A 398 22.89 18.46 2.89
N GLN A 399 23.06 18.09 4.17
CA GLN A 399 24.36 18.05 4.82
C GLN A 399 24.52 16.83 5.74
N PHE A 400 25.78 16.41 5.90
CA PHE A 400 26.20 15.48 6.95
C PHE A 400 27.05 16.24 7.96
N PHE A 401 26.82 16.05 9.26
CA PHE A 401 27.64 16.63 10.32
C PHE A 401 28.42 15.60 11.15
N ASP A 402 28.14 14.31 10.94
CA ASP A 402 28.88 13.20 11.57
C ASP A 402 28.98 12.01 10.58
N ASN A 403 29.34 10.82 11.08
CA ASN A 403 29.60 9.64 10.26
C ASN A 403 28.37 9.13 9.53
N PHE A 404 28.53 8.87 8.23
CA PHE A 404 27.55 8.14 7.43
C PHE A 404 28.21 6.89 6.85
N VAL A 405 27.94 5.73 7.46
CA VAL A 405 28.55 4.45 7.08
C VAL A 405 27.54 3.62 6.31
N VAL A 406 27.95 3.11 5.15
CA VAL A 406 27.17 2.18 4.34
C VAL A 406 28.04 0.98 4.02
N ASP A 407 27.57 -0.22 4.37
CA ASP A 407 28.24 -1.46 4.04
C ASP A 407 27.25 -2.58 3.68
N GLY A 408 27.69 -3.51 2.81
CA GLY A 408 26.85 -4.64 2.38
C GLY A 408 25.65 -4.25 1.52
N VAL A 409 25.85 -3.53 0.41
CA VAL A 409 24.77 -3.25 -0.55
C VAL A 409 24.88 -4.20 -1.73
N ALA A 410 23.83 -4.98 -2.00
CA ALA A 410 23.77 -5.95 -3.10
C ALA A 410 22.50 -5.72 -3.94
N ALA A 411 22.69 -5.29 -5.19
CA ALA A 411 21.63 -5.15 -6.18
C ALA A 411 21.61 -6.36 -7.12
N ALA A 412 20.45 -6.68 -7.68
CA ALA A 412 20.28 -7.75 -8.67
C ALA A 412 20.94 -9.08 -8.25
N SER A 413 20.90 -9.41 -6.96
CA SER A 413 21.63 -10.54 -6.37
C SER A 413 21.17 -11.91 -6.87
N SER A 414 19.97 -12.00 -7.44
CA SER A 414 19.39 -13.21 -8.02
C SER A 414 19.36 -13.17 -9.56
N PHE A 415 19.96 -12.16 -10.19
CA PHE A 415 19.99 -12.01 -11.64
C PHE A 415 20.99 -12.98 -12.27
N THR A 416 20.54 -13.76 -13.25
CA THR A 416 21.34 -14.76 -13.95
C THR A 416 21.61 -14.34 -15.40
N HIS A 417 22.60 -14.96 -16.06
CA HIS A 417 22.89 -14.68 -17.48
C HIS A 417 21.70 -15.03 -18.40
N SER A 418 20.87 -16.01 -18.01
CA SER A 418 19.61 -16.32 -18.69
C SER A 418 18.65 -15.14 -18.64
N ASP A 419 18.57 -14.40 -17.54
CA ASP A 419 17.65 -13.25 -17.36
C ASP A 419 18.06 -12.02 -18.19
N VAL A 420 19.32 -11.96 -18.68
CA VAL A 420 19.81 -10.87 -19.56
C VAL A 420 19.45 -11.11 -21.03
N LEU A 421 19.42 -12.39 -21.42
CA LEU A 421 19.05 -12.82 -22.77
C LEU A 421 17.54 -13.03 -22.92
N SER A 422 16.84 -12.89 -21.79
CA SER A 422 15.41 -12.92 -21.64
C SER A 422 14.88 -11.49 -21.82
#